data_AF-A0A520IQX8-F1
#
_entry.id   AF-A0A520IQX8-F1
#
_cell.length_a   1.000
_cell.length_b   1.000
_cell.length_c   1.000
_cell.angle_alpha   90.00
_cell.angle_beta   90.00
_cell.angle_gamma   90.00
#
_symmetry.space_group_name_H-M   'P 1'
#
loop_
_entity.id
_entity.type
_entity.pdbx_description
1 polymer ?
#
loop_
_entity_poly.entity_id
_entity_poly.type
_entity_poly.pdbx_seq_one_letter_code
_entity_poly.pdbx_strand_id
1 'polypeptide(L)'
;MRIATLALLGAATIGLTACEKTGMETGAPVSGGQRATATLQTATGTDVGRATATEVAGGLRFTLDAKAMPPGTRGAHIHMVGRCDAPDFTTAGGHWNPTSMKHGSMNPQGPHE
;
A
#
# COMPACT_ATOMS: atom_id res chain seq x y z
N MET A 1 5.63 21.89 -73.84
CA MET A 1 5.17 22.87 -72.85
C MET A 1 4.76 22.09 -71.61
N ARG A 2 5.54 22.21 -70.53
CA ARG A 2 5.34 21.53 -69.26
C ARG A 2 4.11 22.13 -68.57
N ILE A 3 3.32 21.31 -67.88
CA ILE A 3 3.03 21.42 -66.44
C ILE A 3 2.14 20.22 -66.08
N ALA A 4 2.74 19.30 -65.35
CA ALA A 4 2.07 18.25 -64.60
C ALA A 4 1.59 18.84 -63.27
N THR A 5 0.36 18.56 -62.88
CA THR A 5 -0.12 18.86 -61.52
C THR A 5 -0.74 17.59 -60.95
N LEU A 6 0.11 16.76 -60.32
CA LEU A 6 -0.31 15.72 -59.40
C LEU A 6 -0.91 16.40 -58.17
N ALA A 7 -2.22 16.26 -57.96
CA ALA A 7 -2.83 16.57 -56.67
C ALA A 7 -2.62 15.35 -55.76
N LEU A 8 -1.68 15.47 -54.81
CA LEU A 8 -1.43 14.46 -53.80
C LEU A 8 -2.66 14.31 -52.88
N LEU A 9 -3.15 13.08 -52.74
CA LEU A 9 -3.97 12.64 -51.62
C LEU A 9 -3.14 12.76 -50.33
N GLY A 10 -3.33 13.84 -49.58
CA GLY A 10 -2.84 13.98 -48.21
C GLY A 10 -3.82 13.32 -47.24
N ALA A 11 -3.71 12.01 -47.02
CA ALA A 11 -4.38 11.35 -45.92
C ALA A 11 -3.72 11.81 -44.61
N ALA A 12 -4.37 12.72 -43.89
CA ALA A 12 -3.96 13.14 -42.56
C ALA A 12 -4.21 11.99 -41.57
N THR A 13 -3.21 11.13 -41.38
CA THR A 13 -3.22 10.14 -40.29
C THR A 13 -3.07 10.89 -38.98
N ILE A 14 -4.19 11.05 -38.26
CA ILE A 14 -4.21 11.47 -36.86
C ILE A 14 -3.49 10.37 -36.07
N GLY A 15 -2.20 10.56 -35.83
CA GLY A 15 -1.46 9.72 -34.91
C GLY A 15 -1.98 9.98 -33.50
N LEU A 16 -2.91 9.14 -33.02
CA LEU A 16 -3.10 8.98 -31.59
C LEU A 16 -1.82 8.34 -31.04
N THR A 17 -0.88 9.17 -30.61
CA THR A 17 0.17 8.76 -29.71
C THR A 17 -0.50 8.44 -28.38
N ALA A 18 -0.98 7.20 -28.23
CA ALA A 18 -1.34 6.68 -26.93
C ALA A 18 -0.07 6.71 -26.07
N CYS A 19 -0.07 7.51 -25.00
CA CYS A 19 0.97 7.42 -23.98
C CYS A 19 0.93 6.00 -23.43
N GLU A 20 1.87 5.16 -23.83
CA GLU A 20 2.06 3.83 -23.28
C GLU A 20 2.62 3.99 -21.86
N LYS A 21 1.73 4.17 -20.88
CA LYS A 21 2.07 4.06 -19.47
C LYS A 21 2.33 2.58 -19.17
N THR A 22 3.56 2.14 -19.41
CA THR A 22 4.06 0.80 -19.03
C THR A 22 4.39 0.68 -17.54
N GLY A 23 3.96 1.63 -16.71
CA GLY A 23 4.13 1.58 -15.25
C GLY A 23 2.97 0.86 -14.57
N MET A 24 3.27 -0.19 -13.82
CA MET A 24 2.29 -0.81 -12.92
C MET A 24 1.93 0.20 -11.82
N GLU A 25 0.66 0.63 -11.78
CA GLU A 25 0.18 1.63 -10.82
C GLU A 25 0.38 1.13 -9.37
N THR A 26 1.01 1.94 -8.51
CA THR A 26 1.25 1.58 -7.10
C THR A 26 -0.06 1.21 -6.41
N GLY A 27 -0.07 0.08 -5.70
CA GLY A 27 -1.24 -0.46 -5.03
C GLY A 27 -2.16 -1.30 -5.90
N ALA A 28 -1.86 -1.47 -7.19
CA ALA A 28 -2.57 -2.42 -8.05
C ALA A 28 -2.35 -3.87 -7.57
N PRO A 29 -3.35 -4.76 -7.71
CA PRO A 29 -3.18 -6.17 -7.43
C PRO A 29 -2.06 -6.78 -8.28
N VAL A 30 -1.23 -7.64 -7.68
CA VAL A 30 -0.20 -8.39 -8.39
C VAL A 30 -0.62 -9.86 -8.52
N SER A 31 -0.49 -10.41 -9.72
CA SER A 31 -0.81 -11.83 -9.95
C SER A 31 0.17 -12.72 -9.18
N GLY A 32 -0.36 -13.65 -8.38
CA GLY A 32 0.46 -14.50 -7.51
C GLY A 32 1.03 -13.81 -6.26
N GLY A 33 0.55 -12.60 -5.94
CA GLY A 33 0.97 -11.85 -4.76
C GLY A 33 0.77 -12.60 -3.46
N GLN A 34 1.75 -12.48 -2.55
CA GLN A 34 1.69 -13.15 -1.26
C GLN A 34 0.70 -12.49 -0.30
N ARG A 35 0.21 -13.29 0.65
CA ARG A 35 -0.67 -12.84 1.72
C ARG A 35 -0.23 -13.41 3.06
N ALA A 36 -0.26 -12.57 4.09
CA ALA A 36 -0.11 -12.96 5.48
C ALA A 36 -1.28 -12.44 6.32
N THR A 37 -1.64 -13.18 7.37
CA THR A 37 -2.73 -12.83 8.27
C THR A 37 -2.30 -12.94 9.73
N ALA A 38 -2.74 -11.98 10.55
CA ALA A 38 -2.58 -11.99 12.00
C ALA A 38 -3.94 -11.81 12.68
N THR A 39 -4.24 -12.61 13.70
CA THR A 39 -5.43 -12.43 14.53
C THR A 39 -5.22 -11.23 15.46
N LEU A 40 -6.25 -10.40 15.62
CA LEU A 40 -6.25 -9.31 16.60
C LEU A 40 -6.93 -9.81 17.87
N GLN A 41 -6.23 -9.72 19.01
CA GLN A 41 -6.75 -10.14 20.31
C GLN A 41 -6.53 -9.05 21.36
N THR A 42 -7.42 -9.00 22.35
CA THR A 42 -7.22 -8.17 23.55
C THR A 42 -6.20 -8.82 24.49
N ALA A 43 -5.76 -8.08 25.51
CA ALA A 43 -4.88 -8.62 26.57
C ALA A 43 -5.49 -9.82 27.33
N THR A 44 -6.81 -9.99 27.29
CA THR A 44 -7.52 -11.14 27.88
C THR A 44 -7.64 -12.32 26.91
N GLY A 45 -7.06 -12.24 25.70
CA GLY A 45 -7.16 -13.26 24.66
C GLY A 45 -8.46 -13.22 23.85
N THR A 46 -9.31 -12.20 24.03
CA THR A 46 -10.57 -12.10 23.30
C THR A 46 -10.30 -11.77 21.83
N ASP A 47 -10.84 -12.57 20.91
CA ASP A 47 -10.78 -12.31 19.47
C ASP A 47 -11.55 -11.03 19.11
N VAL A 48 -10.85 -10.08 18.53
CA VAL A 48 -11.37 -8.77 18.13
C VAL A 48 -11.10 -8.45 16.66
N GLY A 49 -10.73 -9.45 15.86
CA GLY A 49 -10.62 -9.31 14.41
C GLY A 49 -9.35 -9.86 13.79
N ARG A 50 -8.96 -9.28 12.65
CA ARG A 50 -7.81 -9.73 11.85
C ARG A 50 -7.13 -8.56 11.14
N ALA A 51 -5.81 -8.64 11.03
CA ALA A 51 -5.02 -7.86 10.09
C ALA A 51 -4.56 -8.75 8.93
N THR A 52 -4.68 -8.26 7.70
CA THR A 52 -4.21 -8.95 6.49
C THR A 52 -3.21 -8.07 5.76
N ALA A 53 -2.01 -8.58 5.50
CA ALA A 53 -1.04 -7.98 4.60
C ALA A 53 -1.13 -8.67 3.24
N THR A 54 -1.36 -7.92 2.18
CA THR A 54 -1.38 -8.44 0.80
C THR A 54 -0.35 -7.69 -0.03
N GLU A 55 0.45 -8.44 -0.78
CA GLU A 55 1.38 -7.87 -1.75
C GLU A 55 0.61 -7.16 -2.87
N VAL A 56 1.05 -5.94 -3.17
CA VAL A 56 0.51 -5.09 -4.24
C VAL A 56 1.68 -4.43 -4.96
N ALA A 57 1.42 -3.85 -6.11
CA ALA A 57 2.44 -3.13 -6.86
C ALA A 57 3.09 -2.05 -5.97
N GLY A 58 4.40 -2.12 -5.79
CA GLY A 58 5.15 -1.13 -5.00
C GLY A 58 5.04 -1.26 -3.48
N GLY A 59 4.43 -2.32 -2.92
CA GLY A 59 4.44 -2.52 -1.46
C GLY A 59 3.43 -3.54 -0.91
N LEU A 60 3.04 -3.33 0.35
CA LEU A 60 2.02 -4.12 1.03
C LEU A 60 0.78 -3.26 1.30
N ARG A 61 -0.40 -3.84 1.04
CA ARG A 61 -1.66 -3.30 1.56
C ARG A 61 -2.01 -4.02 2.84
N PHE A 62 -2.19 -3.25 3.91
CA PHE A 62 -2.73 -3.73 5.18
C PHE A 62 -4.22 -3.44 5.28
N THR A 63 -5.01 -4.45 5.65
CA THR A 63 -6.43 -4.32 5.94
C THR A 63 -6.68 -4.80 7.36
N LEU A 64 -7.32 -3.96 8.18
CA LEU A 64 -7.69 -4.29 9.55
C LEU A 64 -9.21 -4.40 9.65
N ASP A 65 -9.68 -5.62 9.87
CA ASP A 65 -11.07 -5.92 10.17
C ASP A 65 -11.22 -6.08 11.68
N ALA A 66 -11.50 -4.98 12.38
CA ALA A 66 -11.63 -4.96 13.84
C ALA A 66 -13.10 -4.89 14.29
N LYS A 67 -13.42 -5.54 15.41
CA LYS A 67 -14.76 -5.56 16.02
C LYS A 67 -14.68 -5.35 17.53
N ALA A 68 -15.81 -5.00 18.14
CA ALA A 68 -15.94 -4.84 19.60
C ALA A 68 -14.93 -3.84 20.22
N MET A 69 -14.49 -2.86 19.43
CA MET A 69 -13.65 -1.76 19.89
C MET A 69 -14.54 -0.60 20.34
N PRO A 70 -14.19 0.10 21.43
CA PRO A 70 -14.88 1.33 21.79
C PRO A 70 -14.75 2.36 20.66
N PRO A 71 -15.74 3.25 20.47
CA PRO A 71 -15.65 4.33 19.49
C PRO A 71 -14.42 5.23 19.71
N GLY A 72 -13.97 5.88 18.64
CA GLY A 72 -12.90 6.88 18.67
C GLY A 72 -11.69 6.51 17.82
N THR A 73 -10.74 7.45 17.72
CA THR A 73 -9.52 7.30 16.94
C THR A 73 -8.62 6.20 17.51
N ARG A 74 -8.03 5.41 16.62
CA ARG A 74 -7.07 4.35 16.92
C ARG A 74 -5.90 4.44 15.93
N GLY A 75 -4.68 4.36 16.44
CA GLY A 75 -3.49 4.17 15.62
C GLY A 75 -3.21 2.69 15.41
N ALA A 76 -2.50 2.36 14.33
CA ALA A 76 -1.98 1.02 14.07
C ALA A 76 -0.53 1.18 13.61
N HIS A 77 0.35 0.33 14.13
CA HIS A 77 1.78 0.32 13.80
C HIS A 77 2.19 -1.11 13.50
N ILE A 78 3.22 -1.28 12.66
CA ILE A 78 3.89 -2.58 12.50
C ILE A 78 5.02 -2.64 13.51
N HIS A 79 5.11 -3.75 14.26
CA HIS A 79 6.20 -3.99 15.20
C HIS A 79 7.24 -4.95 14.61
N MET A 80 8.46 -4.90 15.16
CA MET A 80 9.60 -5.65 14.61
C MET A 80 9.52 -7.16 14.84
N VAL A 81 8.84 -7.61 15.90
CA VAL A 81 8.77 -9.02 16.30
C VAL A 81 7.34 -9.52 16.20
N GLY A 82 7.16 -10.66 15.52
CA GLY A 82 5.86 -11.33 15.37
C GLY A 82 5.40 -12.07 16.63
N ARG A 83 5.46 -11.42 17.80
CA ARG A 83 4.96 -11.94 19.09
C ARG A 83 3.98 -10.97 19.71
N CYS A 84 2.91 -11.50 20.29
CA CYS A 84 1.80 -10.73 20.84
C CYS A 84 1.47 -11.21 22.26
N ASP A 85 2.48 -11.31 23.12
CA ASP A 85 2.29 -11.84 24.46
C ASP A 85 1.63 -10.79 25.37
N ALA A 86 0.47 -11.15 25.92
CA ALA A 86 -0.29 -10.34 26.88
C ALA A 86 0.45 -10.23 28.24
N PRO A 87 0.10 -9.22 29.08
CA PRO A 87 -0.97 -8.24 28.89
C PRO A 87 -0.53 -6.96 28.18
N ASP A 88 0.77 -6.71 28.09
CA ASP A 88 1.31 -5.42 27.63
C ASP A 88 1.84 -5.44 26.19
N PHE A 89 1.94 -6.63 25.57
CA PHE A 89 2.42 -6.83 24.20
C PHE A 89 3.84 -6.32 23.94
N THR A 90 4.64 -6.15 25.00
CA THR A 90 6.02 -5.65 24.90
C THR A 90 6.95 -6.58 24.13
N THR A 91 6.60 -7.86 24.03
CA THR A 91 7.34 -8.86 23.25
C THR A 91 7.32 -8.62 21.74
N ALA A 92 6.45 -7.75 21.24
CA ALA A 92 6.44 -7.28 19.86
C ALA A 92 7.68 -6.41 19.54
N GLY A 93 8.36 -5.87 20.56
CA GLY A 93 9.46 -4.93 20.41
C GLY A 93 8.99 -3.54 19.94
N GLY A 94 9.91 -2.72 19.46
CA GLY A 94 9.60 -1.38 18.94
C GLY A 94 8.87 -1.41 17.59
N HIS A 95 8.41 -0.24 17.15
CA HIS A 95 7.84 -0.07 15.81
C HIS A 95 8.89 -0.35 14.74
N TRP A 96 8.47 -0.92 13.61
CA TRP A 96 9.31 -1.18 12.46
C TRP A 96 9.78 0.13 11.82
N ASN A 97 11.02 0.53 12.11
CA ASN A 97 11.58 1.82 11.69
C ASN A 97 12.87 1.67 10.87
N PRO A 98 12.83 1.09 9.66
CA PRO A 98 14.04 0.82 8.88
C PRO A 98 14.79 2.10 8.48
N THR A 99 14.10 3.24 8.40
CA THR A 99 14.64 4.53 7.98
C THR A 99 15.04 5.43 9.16
N SER A 100 14.88 4.96 10.40
CA SER A 100 15.21 5.72 11.62
C SER A 100 14.53 7.11 11.71
N MET A 101 13.30 7.22 11.22
CA MET A 101 12.52 8.46 11.23
C MET A 101 11.83 8.71 12.57
N LYS A 102 11.44 9.97 12.81
CA LYS A 102 10.68 10.35 14.02
C LYS A 102 9.20 10.04 13.84
N HIS A 103 8.54 9.69 14.95
CA HIS A 103 7.15 9.23 14.94
C HIS A 103 6.16 10.31 14.45
N GLY A 104 5.13 9.85 13.73
CA GLY A 104 3.98 10.59 13.24
C GLY A 104 4.08 10.96 11.75
N SER A 105 3.02 10.72 10.98
CA SER A 105 2.88 11.16 9.57
C SER A 105 3.14 12.64 9.35
N MET A 106 2.83 13.48 10.33
CA MET A 106 3.00 14.93 10.26
C MET A 106 4.33 15.42 10.86
N ASN A 107 5.26 14.51 11.16
CA ASN A 107 6.54 14.92 11.72
C ASN A 107 7.36 15.73 10.69
N PRO A 108 7.81 16.96 11.01
CA PRO A 108 8.53 17.80 10.06
C PRO A 108 9.90 17.23 9.64
N GLN A 109 10.41 16.24 10.38
CA GLN A 109 11.67 15.54 10.07
C GLN A 109 11.46 14.27 9.23
N GLY A 110 10.24 14.02 8.75
CA GLY A 110 9.87 12.84 7.96
C GLY A 110 9.05 11.82 8.76
N PRO A 111 8.11 11.11 8.12
CA PRO A 111 7.15 10.28 8.82
C PRO A 111 7.72 8.93 9.27
N HIS A 112 7.38 8.54 10.49
CA HIS A 112 7.38 7.15 10.94
C HIS A 112 6.00 6.80 11.51
N GLU A 113 5.36 5.79 10.92
CA GLU A 113 4.04 5.26 11.27
C GLU A 113 4.15 3.77 11.59
#